data_AF-A0A953FEG9-F1
#
_entry.id   AF-A0A953FEG9-F1
#
_cell.length_a   1.000
_cell.length_b   1.000
_cell.length_c   1.000
_cell.angle_alpha   90.00
_cell.angle_beta   90.00
_cell.angle_gamma   90.00
#
_symmetry.space_group_name_H-M   'P 1'
#
loop_
_entity.id
_entity.type
_entity.pdbx_description
1 polymer ?
#
loop_
_entity_poly.entity_id
_entity_poly.type
_entity_poly.pdbx_seq_one_letter_code
_entity_poly.pdbx_strand_id
1 'polypeptide(L)' 'MEQHQISKKAIRVLLNDSIRQSISGLELPKPNKHIRKVIEKSSRRMAGEFAHLLKKELKKSRKSRKTKVEDDIKVN' A
#
# COMPACT_ATOMS: atom_id res chain seq x y z
N MET A 1 19.24 3.42 -7.36
CA MET A 1 17.83 2.96 -7.38
C MET A 1 16.94 4.12 -7.00
N GLU A 2 16.12 4.61 -7.93
CA GLU A 2 15.16 5.69 -7.65
C GLU A 2 14.24 5.28 -6.50
N GLN A 3 14.14 6.12 -5.47
CA GLN A 3 13.11 5.95 -4.45
C GLN A 3 11.78 6.45 -5.04
N HIS A 4 11.09 5.58 -5.78
CA HIS A 4 9.71 5.86 -6.16
C HIS A 4 8.89 6.02 -4.87
N GLN A 5 8.54 7.26 -4.55
CA GLN A 5 7.61 7.54 -3.46
C GLN A 5 6.24 7.00 -3.88
N ILE A 6 5.94 5.78 -3.44
CA ILE A 6 4.63 5.18 -3.64
C ILE A 6 3.61 6.01 -2.84
N SER A 7 2.86 6.85 -3.54
CA SER A 7 1.85 7.70 -2.91
C SER A 7 0.64 6.87 -2.46
N LYS A 8 0.01 7.28 -1.36
CA LYS A 8 -1.25 6.66 -0.88
C LYS A 8 -2.34 6.64 -1.96
N LYS A 9 -2.35 7.66 -2.84
CA LYS A 9 -3.28 7.75 -3.97
C LYS A 9 -3.02 6.65 -4.99
N ALA A 10 -1.76 6.40 -5.34
CA ALA A 10 -1.39 5.33 -6.27
C ALA A 10 -1.80 3.95 -5.73
N ILE A 11 -1.53 3.67 -4.44
CA ILE A 11 -1.94 2.42 -3.78
C ILE A 11 -3.46 2.25 -3.82
N ARG A 12 -4.21 3.34 -3.57
CA ARG A 12 -5.67 3.30 -3.60
C ARG A 12 -6.22 3.00 -4.98
N VAL A 13 -5.67 3.63 -6.02
CA VAL A 13 -6.10 3.38 -7.42
C VAL A 13 -5.82 1.92 -7.78
N LEU A 14 -4.59 1.46 -7.53
CA LEU A 14 -4.17 0.10 -7.84
C LEU A 14 -5.02 -0.97 -7.14
N LEU A 15 -5.32 -0.78 -5.85
CA LEU A 15 -6.18 -1.70 -5.10
C LEU A 15 -7.63 -1.69 -5.60
N ASN A 16 -8.16 -0.52 -5.96
CA ASN A 16 -9.52 -0.42 -6.49
C ASN A 16 -9.64 -1.13 -7.84
N ASP A 17 -8.68 -0.90 -8.72
CA ASP A 17 -8.65 -1.50 -10.04
C ASP A 17 -8.48 -3.02 -9.95
N SER A 18 -7.57 -3.50 -9.09
CA SER A 18 -7.39 -4.93 -8.83
C SER A 18 -8.67 -5.59 -8.31
N ILE A 19 -9.33 -5.02 -7.29
CA ILE A 19 -10.58 -5.58 -6.74
C ILE A 19 -11.69 -5.57 -7.80
N ARG A 20 -11.81 -4.49 -8.58
CA ARG A 20 -12.79 -4.43 -9.67
C ARG A 20 -12.53 -5.51 -10.71
N GLN A 21 -11.28 -5.72 -11.09
CA GLN A 21 -10.89 -6.73 -12.07
C GLN A 21 -11.20 -8.14 -11.58
N SER A 22 -10.84 -8.46 -10.33
CA SER A 22 -11.18 -9.76 -9.70
C SER A 22 -12.69 -9.99 -9.63
N ILE A 23 -13.48 -8.97 -9.27
CA ILE A 23 -14.95 -9.10 -9.21
C ILE A 23 -15.56 -9.20 -10.61
N SER A 24 -15.00 -8.52 -11.60
CA SER A 24 -15.49 -8.57 -12.98
C SER A 24 -15.20 -9.91 -13.66
N GLY A 25 -14.18 -10.63 -13.20
CA GLY A 25 -13.87 -12.00 -13.64
C GLY A 25 -14.77 -13.07 -13.02
N LEU A 26 -15.48 -12.75 -11.94
CA LEU A 26 -16.58 -13.58 -11.45
C LEU A 26 -17.79 -13.21 -12.33
N GLU A 27 -18.47 -14.18 -12.94
CA GLU A 27 -19.65 -13.99 -13.81
C GLU A 27 -20.89 -13.49 -13.01
N LEU A 28 -20.68 -12.49 -12.16
CA LEU A 28 -21.66 -11.88 -11.30
C LEU A 28 -22.48 -10.85 -12.09
N PRO A 29 -23.74 -10.65 -11.70
CA PRO A 29 -24.55 -9.57 -12.26
C PRO A 29 -23.89 -8.21 -12.02
N LYS A 30 -24.12 -7.27 -12.96
CA LYS A 30 -23.51 -5.94 -12.92
C LYS A 30 -23.71 -5.30 -11.53
N PRO A 31 -22.63 -4.83 -10.89
CA PRO A 31 -22.72 -4.31 -9.53
C PRO A 31 -23.58 -3.04 -9.49
N ASN A 32 -24.60 -3.08 -8.63
CA ASN A 32 -25.47 -1.94 -8.36
C ASN A 32 -24.70 -0.83 -7.59
N LYS A 33 -25.34 0.34 -7.41
CA LYS A 33 -24.72 1.52 -6.76
C LYS A 33 -24.24 1.22 -5.34
N HIS A 34 -24.92 0.33 -4.60
CA HIS A 34 -24.54 -0.04 -3.25
C HIS A 34 -23.24 -0.88 -3.25
N ILE A 35 -23.17 -1.90 -4.11
CA ILE A 35 -21.98 -2.74 -4.24
C ILE A 35 -20.76 -1.92 -4.67
N ARG A 36 -20.93 -0.99 -5.63
CA ARG A 36 -19.85 -0.07 -6.03
C ARG A 36 -19.33 0.77 -4.86
N LYS A 37 -20.22 1.28 -4.00
CA LYS A 37 -19.83 2.01 -2.79
C LYS A 37 -19.06 1.13 -1.80
N VAL A 38 -19.47 -0.13 -1.63
CA VAL A 38 -18.78 -1.09 -0.76
C VAL A 38 -17.36 -1.35 -1.28
N ILE A 39 -17.21 -1.67 -2.56
CA ILE A 39 -15.89 -1.89 -3.20
C ILE A 39 -14.98 -0.67 -2.98
N GLU A 40 -15.49 0.53 -3.19
CA GLU A 40 -14.70 1.75 -3.04
C GLU A 40 -14.32 2.04 -1.58
N LYS A 41 -15.24 1.80 -0.63
CA LYS A 41 -14.97 1.95 0.81
C LYS A 41 -13.90 0.95 1.28
N SER A 42 -14.02 -0.31 0.86
CA SER A 42 -13.04 -1.36 1.16
C SER A 42 -11.66 -1.03 0.57
N SER A 43 -11.61 -0.61 -0.70
CA SER A 43 -10.37 -0.21 -1.37
C SER A 43 -9.69 0.96 -0.65
N ARG A 44 -10.45 1.96 -0.20
CA ARG A 44 -9.92 3.10 0.56
C ARG A 44 -9.34 2.67 1.91
N ARG A 45 -10.00 1.74 2.61
CA ARG A 45 -9.53 1.21 3.91
C ARG A 45 -8.23 0.41 3.74
N MET A 46 -8.21 -0.54 2.80
CA MET A 46 -7.02 -1.35 2.50
C MET A 46 -5.83 -0.47 2.11
N ALA A 47 -6.03 0.54 1.25
CA ALA A 47 -4.95 1.45 0.88
C ALA A 47 -4.40 2.25 2.08
N GLY A 48 -5.27 2.60 3.04
CA GLY A 48 -4.88 3.25 4.28
C GLY A 48 -4.00 2.37 5.15
N GLU A 49 -4.43 1.13 5.37
CA GLU A 49 -3.70 0.13 6.17
C GLU A 49 -2.36 -0.22 5.50
N PHE A 50 -2.35 -0.45 4.18
CA PHE A 50 -1.15 -0.77 3.42
C PHE A 50 -0.12 0.37 3.42
N ALA A 51 -0.56 1.62 3.23
CA ALA A 51 0.31 2.79 3.34
C ALA A 51 0.91 2.93 4.75
N HIS A 52 0.16 2.56 5.78
CA HIS A 52 0.64 2.57 7.16
C HIS A 52 1.70 1.49 7.41
N LEU A 53 1.49 0.27 6.88
CA LEU A 53 2.47 -0.82 6.93
C LEU A 53 3.77 -0.44 6.19
N LEU A 54 3.67 0.07 4.97
CA LEU A 54 4.81 0.57 4.21
C LEU A 54 5.60 1.64 4.98
N LYS A 55 4.91 2.59 5.61
CA LYS A 55 5.57 3.63 6.43
C LYS A 55 6.27 3.04 7.65
N LYS A 56 5.69 2.01 8.30
CA LYS A 56 6.33 1.31 9.42
C LYS A 56 7.57 0.56 8.96
N GLU A 57 7.51 -0.11 7.82
CA GLU A 57 8.61 -0.87 7.26
C GLU A 57 9.77 0.02 6.79
N LEU A 58 9.46 1.13 6.12
CA LEU A 58 10.44 2.17 5.79
C LEU A 58 11.11 2.77 7.04
N LYS A 59 10.37 2.94 8.14
CA LYS A 59 10.96 3.40 9.40
C LYS A 59 11.89 2.35 10.01
N LYS A 60 11.53 1.06 9.95
CA LYS A 60 12.40 -0.04 10.41
C LYS A 60 13.69 -0.09 9.59
N SER A 61 13.60 -0.03 8.26
CA SER A 61 14.77 -0.08 7.37
C SER A 61 15.69 1.14 7.52
N ARG A 62 15.14 2.32 7.80
CA ARG A 62 15.94 3.51 8.13
C ARG A 62 16.65 3.39 9.47
N LYS A 63 15.97 2.87 10.50
CA LYS A 63 16.59 2.64 11.81
C LYS A 63 17.73 1.63 11.73
N SER A 64 17.53 0.51 11.02
CA SER A 64 18.58 -0.50 10.82
C SER A 64 19.78 -0.02 10.00
N ARG A 65 19.59 0.97 9.10
CA ARG A 65 20.72 1.63 8.43
C ARG A 65 21.49 2.55 9.36
N LYS A 66 20.80 3.29 10.23
CA LYS A 66 21.46 4.22 11.16
C LYS A 66 22.32 3.49 12.20
N THR A 67 21.82 2.40 12.78
CA THR A 67 22.63 1.60 13.71
C THR A 67 23.87 1.02 13.06
N LYS A 68 23.78 0.50 11.83
CA LYS A 68 24.96 0.01 11.10
C LYS A 68 26.02 1.09 10.87
N VAL A 69 25.59 2.29 10.49
CA VAL A 69 26.51 3.43 10.29
C VAL A 69 27.15 3.87 11.62
N GLU A 70 26.41 3.85 12.73
CA GLU A 70 26.94 4.16 14.06
C GLU A 70 27.92 3.10 14.59
N ASP A 71 27.69 1.83 14.26
CA ASP A 71 28.62 0.73 14.60
C ASP A 71 29.92 0.84 13.76
N ASP A 72 29.82 1.16 12.46
CA ASP A 72 30.98 1.33 11.58
C ASP A 72 31.87 2.55 11.97
N ILE A 73 31.29 3.60 12.57
CA ILE A 73 32.02 4.79 13.04
C ILE A 73 32.76 4.52 14.37
N LYS A 74 32.35 3.54 15.17
CA LYS A 74 33.00 3.22 16.46
C LYS A 74 34.16 2.23 16.35
N VAL A 75 34.33 1.59 15.20
CA VAL A 75 35.38 0.58 14.95
C VAL A 75 36.61 1.18 14.24
N ASN A 76 36.60 2.48 13.94
CA ASN A 76 37.73 3.27 13.42
C ASN A 76 38.15 4.34 14.43
#